data_AF-A0A8T4WNY5-F1
#
_entry.id   AF-A0A8T4WNY5-F1
#
_cell.length_a   1.000
_cell.length_b   1.000
_cell.length_c   1.000
_cell.angle_alpha   90.00
_cell.angle_beta   90.00
_cell.angle_gamma   90.00
#
_symmetry.space_group_name_H-M   'P 1'
#
loop_
_entity.id
_entity.type
_entity.pdbx_description
1 polymer ?
#
loop_
_entity_poly.entity_id
_entity_poly.type
_entity_poly.pdbx_seq_one_letter_code
_entity_poly.pdbx_strand_id
1 'polypeptide(L)'
;MTSQREKIVEAVKKEHLTSIHVIADRLGLDAGTVREKLRTLVDEGELKGYITDDGSRFFRRDVEIKHKVKSTEEDVPPFMKFDPLPGRIAAAIGFIVVAVSLAGYLLSPDMETSNFMLIVLLIGIAIMLGGCYYLGTRKTPQ
;
A
#
# COMPACT_ATOMS: atom_id res chain seq x y z
N MET A 1 -40.09 30.71 4.02
CA MET A 1 -40.41 29.34 4.50
C MET A 1 -39.91 28.38 3.43
N THR A 2 -38.68 27.87 3.56
CA THR A 2 -38.09 26.93 2.60
C THR A 2 -38.82 25.59 2.69
N SER A 3 -39.26 25.10 1.54
CA SER A 3 -40.06 23.89 1.38
C SER A 3 -39.26 22.68 1.90
N GLN A 4 -39.91 21.74 2.56
CA GLN A 4 -39.26 20.49 3.01
C GLN A 4 -38.55 19.75 1.87
N ARG A 5 -39.00 19.94 0.62
CA ARG A 5 -38.36 19.41 -0.59
C ARG A 5 -36.95 19.99 -0.77
N GLU A 6 -36.79 21.30 -0.63
CA GLU A 6 -35.51 21.99 -0.79
C GLU A 6 -34.47 21.51 0.24
N LYS A 7 -34.91 21.25 1.47
CA LYS A 7 -34.04 20.72 2.54
C LYS A 7 -33.53 19.31 2.24
N ILE A 8 -34.37 18.45 1.65
CA ILE A 8 -33.98 17.10 1.23
C ILE A 8 -32.99 17.18 0.06
N VAL A 9 -33.25 18.05 -0.92
CA VAL A 9 -32.34 18.26 -2.04
C VAL A 9 -31.00 18.80 -1.56
N GLU A 10 -30.99 19.71 -0.57
CA GLU A 10 -29.78 20.24 0.05
C GLU A 10 -28.97 19.15 0.78
N ALA A 11 -29.63 18.34 1.62
CA ALA A 11 -29.02 17.21 2.32
C ALA A 11 -28.37 16.20 1.37
N VAL A 12 -29.00 15.93 0.23
CA VAL A 12 -28.51 14.97 -0.77
C VAL A 12 -27.45 15.59 -1.69
N LYS A 13 -27.62 16.85 -2.11
CA LYS A 13 -26.72 17.52 -3.07
C LYS A 13 -25.49 18.14 -2.44
N LYS A 14 -25.65 18.90 -1.35
CA LYS A 14 -24.57 19.66 -0.69
C LYS A 14 -23.88 18.86 0.40
N GLU A 15 -24.64 18.09 1.17
CA GLU A 15 -24.12 17.36 2.33
C GLU A 15 -23.80 15.90 2.04
N HIS A 16 -24.05 15.46 0.79
CA HIS A 16 -23.74 14.12 0.30
C HIS A 16 -24.32 12.98 1.16
N LEU A 17 -25.45 13.21 1.82
CA LEU A 17 -26.09 12.19 2.65
C LEU A 17 -26.74 11.11 1.76
N THR A 18 -26.38 9.86 2.04
CA THR A 18 -26.87 8.68 1.30
C THR A 18 -27.85 7.85 2.11
N SER A 19 -27.81 7.90 3.44
CA SER A 19 -28.74 7.15 4.30
C SER A 19 -30.05 7.91 4.49
N ILE A 20 -31.18 7.27 4.18
CA ILE A 20 -32.51 7.85 4.33
C ILE A 20 -32.82 8.09 5.81
N HIS A 21 -32.38 7.20 6.71
CA HIS A 21 -32.52 7.41 8.16
C HIS A 21 -31.75 8.63 8.64
N VAL A 22 -30.53 8.85 8.15
CA VAL A 22 -29.74 10.02 8.55
C VAL A 22 -30.37 11.31 8.04
N ILE A 23 -30.97 11.29 6.84
CA ILE A 23 -31.73 12.43 6.30
C ILE A 23 -33.00 12.67 7.14
N ALA A 24 -33.70 11.60 7.52
CA ALA A 24 -34.91 11.65 8.35
C ALA A 24 -34.63 12.24 9.73
N ASP A 25 -33.60 11.74 10.42
CA ASP A 25 -33.18 12.22 11.73
C ASP A 25 -32.76 13.71 11.68
N ARG A 26 -32.01 14.10 10.65
CA ARG A 26 -31.55 15.49 10.47
C ARG A 26 -32.70 16.45 10.23
N LEU A 27 -33.75 16.01 9.53
CA LEU A 27 -34.90 16.84 9.19
C LEU A 27 -36.05 16.73 10.20
N GLY A 28 -35.93 15.85 11.21
CA GLY A 28 -37.00 15.54 12.16
C GLY A 28 -38.24 14.94 11.47
N LEU A 29 -38.03 14.20 10.38
CA LEU A 29 -39.09 13.59 9.58
C LEU A 29 -39.07 12.06 9.74
N ASP A 30 -40.19 11.42 9.45
CA ASP A 30 -40.23 9.97 9.36
C ASP A 30 -39.52 9.47 8.08
N ALA A 31 -38.82 8.34 8.20
CA ALA A 31 -38.05 7.76 7.09
C ALA A 31 -38.94 7.36 5.90
N GLY A 32 -40.18 6.93 6.14
CA GLY A 32 -41.17 6.65 5.09
C GLY A 32 -41.55 7.91 4.32
N THR A 33 -41.74 9.04 5.04
CA THR A 33 -42.04 10.34 4.42
C THR A 33 -40.86 10.85 3.57
N VAL A 34 -39.62 10.67 4.04
CA VAL A 34 -38.42 11.03 3.26
C VAL A 34 -38.31 10.15 2.02
N ARG A 35 -38.60 8.85 2.13
CA ARG A 35 -38.56 7.90 1.01
C ARG A 35 -39.56 8.27 -0.08
N GLU A 36 -40.79 8.63 0.30
CA GLU A 36 -41.82 9.07 -0.64
C GLU A 36 -41.40 10.35 -1.36
N LYS A 37 -40.94 11.36 -0.60
CA LYS A 37 -40.46 12.63 -1.18
C LYS A 37 -39.26 12.44 -2.10
N LEU A 38 -38.32 11.55 -1.75
CA LEU A 38 -37.19 11.23 -2.63
C LEU A 38 -37.64 10.57 -3.93
N ARG A 39 -38.64 9.68 -3.89
CA ARG A 39 -39.22 9.11 -5.13
C ARG A 39 -39.83 10.20 -5.99
N THR A 40 -40.68 11.05 -5.42
CA THR A 40 -41.29 12.17 -6.14
C THR A 40 -40.24 13.09 -6.75
N LEU A 41 -39.16 13.41 -6.03
CA LEU A 41 -38.06 14.26 -6.52
C LEU A 41 -37.24 13.61 -7.64
N VAL A 42 -37.18 12.27 -7.68
CA VAL A 42 -36.57 11.51 -8.78
C VAL A 42 -37.50 11.50 -10.00
N ASP A 43 -38.80 11.28 -9.78
CA ASP A 43 -39.81 11.25 -10.83
C ASP A 43 -39.99 12.63 -11.49
N GLU A 44 -39.93 13.71 -10.69
CA GLU A 44 -39.93 15.11 -11.15
C GLU A 44 -38.60 15.52 -11.83
N GLY A 45 -37.56 14.67 -11.77
CA GLY A 45 -36.26 14.91 -12.39
C GLY A 45 -35.34 15.89 -11.65
N GLU A 46 -35.72 16.36 -10.45
CA GLU A 46 -34.91 17.26 -9.62
C GLU A 46 -33.68 16.56 -9.02
N LEU A 47 -33.80 15.25 -8.75
CA LEU A 47 -32.73 14.38 -8.27
C LEU A 47 -32.45 13.24 -9.26
N LYS A 48 -31.17 13.04 -9.60
CA LYS A 48 -30.73 11.93 -10.44
C LYS A 48 -30.13 10.83 -9.58
N GLY A 49 -30.91 9.79 -9.30
CA GLY A 49 -30.47 8.70 -8.44
C GLY A 49 -31.46 7.54 -8.38
N TYR A 50 -31.22 6.61 -7.47
CA TYR A 50 -32.13 5.51 -7.17
C TYR A 50 -32.10 5.17 -5.68
N ILE A 51 -33.21 4.65 -5.18
CA ILE A 51 -33.31 4.11 -3.81
C ILE A 51 -32.97 2.62 -3.89
N THR A 52 -32.24 2.11 -2.90
CA THR A 52 -31.96 0.67 -2.79
C THR A 52 -33.21 -0.16 -2.51
N ASP A 53 -33.14 -1.46 -2.85
CA ASP A 53 -34.26 -2.40 -2.67
C ASP A 53 -34.71 -2.50 -1.21
N ASP A 54 -33.75 -2.43 -0.28
CA ASP A 54 -33.99 -2.39 1.17
C ASP A 54 -34.63 -1.08 1.65
N GLY A 55 -34.64 -0.04 0.81
CA GLY A 55 -35.20 1.26 1.15
C GLY A 55 -34.39 2.11 2.11
N SER A 56 -33.18 1.69 2.45
CA SER A 56 -32.38 2.34 3.48
C SER A 56 -31.54 3.49 2.94
N ARG A 57 -31.20 3.46 1.64
CA ARG A 57 -30.23 4.38 1.03
C ARG A 57 -30.70 4.96 -0.30
N PHE A 58 -30.27 6.19 -0.57
CA PHE A 58 -30.39 6.87 -1.84
C PHE A 58 -29.02 7.06 -2.48
N PHE A 59 -28.83 6.52 -3.69
CA PHE A 59 -27.60 6.63 -4.47
C PHE A 59 -27.78 7.60 -5.63
N ARG A 60 -26.92 8.62 -5.65
CA ARG A 60 -26.86 9.61 -6.74
C ARG A 60 -26.12 9.02 -7.95
N ARG A 61 -26.68 9.21 -9.15
CA ARG A 61 -26.05 8.84 -10.43
C ARG A 61 -25.23 9.97 -11.04
N ASP A 62 -25.41 11.20 -10.57
CA ASP A 62 -24.75 12.42 -11.07
C ASP A 62 -23.43 12.74 -10.35
N VAL A 63 -22.87 11.79 -9.60
CA VAL A 63 -21.58 12.01 -8.94
C VAL A 63 -20.48 11.88 -9.98
N GLU A 64 -20.04 13.01 -10.55
CA GLU A 64 -18.75 13.09 -11.22
C GLU A 64 -17.68 12.65 -10.22
N ILE A 65 -17.03 11.51 -10.47
CA ILE A 65 -15.87 11.07 -9.72
C ILE A 65 -14.72 12.03 -10.05
N LYS A 66 -14.72 13.22 -9.43
CA LYS A 66 -13.59 14.14 -9.45
C LYS A 66 -12.54 13.64 -8.47
N HIS A 67 -11.92 12.51 -8.79
CA HIS A 67 -10.62 12.18 -8.24
C HIS A 67 -9.97 11.06 -9.05
N LYS A 68 -9.23 11.45 -10.10
CA LYS A 68 -7.89 10.89 -10.27
C LYS A 68 -7.09 11.43 -9.10
N VAL A 69 -7.16 10.78 -7.93
CA VAL A 69 -6.06 10.88 -6.98
C VAL A 69 -4.88 10.31 -7.75
N LYS A 70 -4.07 11.18 -8.33
CA LYS A 70 -2.72 10.81 -8.74
C LYS A 70 -2.17 10.13 -7.51
N SER A 71 -1.92 8.82 -7.55
CA SER A 71 -1.37 8.11 -6.40
C SER A 71 -0.18 8.94 -5.98
N THR A 72 -0.31 9.65 -4.85
CA THR A 72 0.87 10.13 -4.15
C THR A 72 1.68 8.87 -4.02
N GLU A 73 2.84 8.81 -4.69
CA GLU A 73 3.82 7.79 -4.37
C GLU A 73 3.96 7.90 -2.86
N GLU A 74 3.33 6.98 -2.13
CA GLU A 74 3.48 6.87 -0.69
C GLU A 74 4.97 6.83 -0.50
N ASP A 75 5.50 7.85 0.15
CA ASP A 75 6.94 8.08 0.22
C ASP A 75 7.51 6.89 0.99
N VAL A 76 7.95 5.89 0.21
CA VAL A 76 8.16 4.54 0.73
C VAL A 76 9.17 4.69 1.85
N PRO A 77 8.80 4.32 3.10
CA PRO A 77 9.60 4.72 4.23
C PRO A 77 11.01 4.14 4.06
N PRO A 78 12.06 4.86 4.47
CA PRO A 78 13.44 4.56 4.07
C PRO A 78 13.93 3.14 4.43
N PHE A 79 13.26 2.45 5.36
CA PHE A 79 13.53 1.04 5.68
C PHE A 79 13.07 0.03 4.60
N MET A 80 12.16 0.41 3.71
CA MET A 80 11.76 -0.38 2.53
C MET A 80 12.68 -0.13 1.33
N LYS A 81 13.49 0.93 1.34
CA LYS A 81 14.45 1.29 0.27
C LYS A 81 15.82 0.61 0.44
N PHE A 82 15.88 -0.57 1.07
CA PHE A 82 17.13 -1.33 1.21
C PHE A 82 17.40 -2.16 -0.06
N ASP A 83 18.53 -1.91 -0.71
CA ASP A 83 18.99 -2.73 -1.83
C ASP A 83 19.95 -3.83 -1.33
N PRO A 84 19.53 -5.11 -1.35
CA PRO A 84 20.38 -6.23 -0.94
C PRO A 84 21.40 -6.65 -2.01
N LEU A 85 21.29 -6.16 -3.25
CA LEU A 85 22.15 -6.59 -4.36
C LEU A 85 23.65 -6.46 -4.07
N PRO A 86 24.18 -5.31 -3.62
CA PRO A 86 25.62 -5.17 -3.38
C PRO A 86 26.13 -6.15 -2.31
N GLY A 87 25.36 -6.35 -1.23
CA GLY A 87 25.72 -7.30 -0.18
C GLY A 87 25.69 -8.76 -0.65
N ARG A 88 24.70 -9.13 -1.46
CA ARG A 88 24.59 -10.48 -2.05
C ARG A 88 25.75 -10.77 -3.00
N ILE A 89 26.11 -9.82 -3.85
CA ILE A 89 27.22 -9.96 -4.80
C ILE A 89 28.54 -10.12 -4.03
N ALA A 90 28.80 -9.27 -3.02
CA ALA A 90 30.00 -9.37 -2.20
C ALA A 90 30.10 -10.72 -1.47
N ALA A 91 28.99 -11.18 -0.86
CA ALA A 91 28.96 -12.48 -0.18
C ALA A 91 29.20 -13.65 -1.15
N ALA A 92 28.61 -13.60 -2.35
CA ALA A 92 28.78 -14.64 -3.37
C ALA A 92 30.22 -14.69 -3.90
N ILE A 93 30.84 -13.53 -4.15
CA ILE A 93 32.25 -13.46 -4.56
C ILE A 93 33.15 -14.04 -3.46
N GLY A 94 32.95 -13.62 -2.21
CA GLY A 94 33.71 -14.16 -1.07
C GLY A 94 33.57 -15.68 -0.95
N PHE A 95 32.35 -16.21 -1.12
CA PHE A 95 32.10 -17.66 -1.10
C PHE A 95 32.84 -18.41 -2.22
N ILE A 96 32.83 -17.89 -3.45
CA ILE A 96 33.57 -18.50 -4.58
C ILE A 96 35.07 -18.53 -4.28
N VAL A 97 35.62 -17.41 -3.79
CA VAL A 97 37.03 -17.33 -3.41
C VAL A 97 37.37 -18.37 -2.34
N VAL A 98 36.53 -18.51 -1.30
CA VAL A 98 36.73 -19.53 -0.26
C VAL A 98 36.69 -20.94 -0.84
N ALA A 99 35.71 -21.26 -1.68
CA ALA A 99 35.58 -22.58 -2.28
C ALA A 99 36.80 -22.97 -3.14
N VAL A 100 37.28 -22.04 -3.97
CA VAL A 100 38.46 -22.25 -4.82
C VAL A 100 39.73 -22.36 -3.97
N SER A 101 39.90 -21.50 -2.97
CA SER A 101 41.09 -21.50 -2.09
C SER A 101 41.15 -22.76 -1.24
N LEU A 102 40.02 -23.23 -0.73
CA LEU A 102 39.93 -24.45 0.05
C LEU A 102 40.25 -25.68 -0.80
N ALA A 103 39.70 -25.76 -2.01
CA ALA A 103 40.02 -26.82 -2.96
C ALA A 103 41.51 -26.79 -3.34
N GLY A 104 42.05 -25.60 -3.61
CA GLY A 104 43.47 -25.41 -3.89
C GLY A 104 44.37 -25.84 -2.74
N TYR A 105 44.01 -25.47 -1.50
CA TYR A 105 44.75 -25.88 -0.30
C TYR A 105 44.78 -27.41 -0.13
N LEU A 106 43.64 -28.09 -0.29
CA LEU A 106 43.55 -29.55 -0.15
C LEU A 106 44.31 -30.32 -1.24
N LEU A 107 44.49 -29.72 -2.41
CA LEU A 107 45.17 -30.32 -3.56
C LEU A 107 46.61 -29.84 -3.73
N SER A 108 47.11 -29.00 -2.82
CA SER A 108 48.45 -28.41 -2.92
C SER A 108 49.54 -29.46 -2.66
N PRO A 109 50.53 -29.60 -3.57
CA PRO A 109 51.61 -30.57 -3.42
C PRO A 109 52.75 -30.08 -2.51
N ASP A 110 52.84 -28.78 -2.25
CA ASP A 110 53.92 -28.15 -1.50
C ASP A 110 53.41 -27.11 -0.48
N MET A 111 54.27 -26.77 0.49
CA MET A 111 53.91 -25.88 1.60
C MET A 111 53.81 -24.41 1.19
N GLU A 112 54.52 -23.97 0.15
CA GLU A 112 54.45 -22.57 -0.30
C GLU A 112 53.09 -22.28 -0.93
N THR A 113 52.64 -23.17 -1.83
CA THR A 113 51.32 -23.11 -2.46
C THR A 113 50.21 -23.23 -1.42
N SER A 114 50.36 -24.14 -0.44
CA SER A 114 49.41 -24.28 0.66
C SER A 114 49.28 -23.00 1.48
N ASN A 115 50.39 -22.38 1.87
CA ASN A 115 50.38 -21.12 2.63
C ASN A 115 49.75 -19.99 1.84
N PHE A 116 50.04 -19.90 0.54
CA PHE A 116 49.41 -18.91 -0.33
C PHE A 116 47.89 -19.10 -0.39
N MET A 117 47.41 -20.34 -0.62
CA MET A 117 45.98 -20.65 -0.64
C MET A 117 45.29 -20.34 0.69
N LEU A 118 45.98 -20.52 1.81
CA LEU A 118 45.47 -20.20 3.15
C LEU A 118 45.30 -18.68 3.33
N ILE A 119 46.23 -17.87 2.82
CA ILE A 119 46.09 -16.40 2.82
C ILE A 119 44.89 -15.97 1.96
N VAL A 120 44.75 -16.54 0.76
CA VAL A 120 43.62 -16.23 -0.13
C VAL A 120 42.28 -16.65 0.49
N LEU A 121 42.26 -17.80 1.20
CA LEU A 121 41.09 -18.26 1.96
C LEU A 121 40.67 -17.22 3.01
N LEU A 122 41.62 -16.69 3.80
CA LEU A 122 41.35 -15.67 4.81
C LEU A 122 40.76 -14.40 4.20
N ILE A 123 41.29 -13.96 3.05
CA ILE A 123 40.75 -12.81 2.30
C ILE A 123 39.32 -13.11 1.83
N GLY A 124 39.07 -14.31 1.29
CA GLY A 124 37.73 -14.74 0.87
C GLY A 124 36.72 -14.72 2.02
N ILE A 125 37.12 -15.20 3.20
CA ILE A 125 36.29 -15.17 4.42
C ILE A 125 35.98 -13.74 4.82
N ALA A 126 36.96 -12.83 4.80
CA ALA A 126 36.75 -11.42 5.15
C ALA A 126 35.74 -10.74 4.21
N ILE A 127 35.86 -10.97 2.90
CA ILE A 127 34.92 -10.44 1.89
C ILE A 127 33.51 -11.00 2.11
N MET A 128 33.41 -12.31 2.35
CA MET A 128 32.15 -12.99 2.61
C MET A 128 31.46 -12.45 3.87
N LEU A 129 32.20 -12.29 4.96
CA LEU A 129 31.70 -11.72 6.21
C LEU A 129 31.26 -10.26 6.02
N GLY A 130 31.99 -9.46 5.24
CA GLY A 130 31.60 -8.09 4.91
C GLY A 130 30.26 -8.02 4.16
N GLY A 131 30.06 -8.89 3.15
CA GLY A 131 28.79 -8.99 2.43
C GLY A 131 27.63 -9.44 3.32
N CYS A 132 27.87 -10.44 4.18
CA CYS A 132 26.89 -10.91 5.17
C CYS A 132 26.54 -9.83 6.21
N TYR A 133 27.54 -9.08 6.68
CA TYR A 133 27.34 -7.98 7.61
C TYR A 133 26.49 -6.88 6.99
N TYR A 134 26.78 -6.47 5.75
CA TYR A 134 25.96 -5.51 5.01
C TYR A 134 24.50 -5.95 4.92
N LEU A 135 24.25 -7.22 4.61
CA LEU A 135 22.89 -7.80 4.58
C LEU A 135 22.24 -7.82 5.97
N GLY A 136 23.02 -8.10 7.02
CA GLY A 136 22.56 -8.17 8.41
C GLY A 136 22.27 -6.81 9.05
N THR A 137 22.89 -5.72 8.59
CA THR A 137 22.68 -4.36 9.10
C THR A 137 21.35 -3.72 8.68
N ARG A 138 20.41 -4.50 8.11
CA ARG A 138 19.07 -4.03 7.82
C ARG A 138 18.43 -3.49 9.10
N LYS A 139 18.16 -2.18 9.13
CA LYS A 139 17.39 -1.56 10.22
C LYS A 139 15.99 -2.17 10.25
N THR A 140 15.74 -3.05 11.21
CA THR A 140 14.39 -3.47 11.56
C THR A 140 13.67 -2.29 12.22
N PRO A 141 12.35 -2.14 12.04
CA PRO A 141 11.60 -1.06 12.68
C PRO A 141 11.79 -1.14 14.21
N GLN A 142 12.07 0.01 14.83
CA GLN A 142 11.91 0.24 16.28
C GLN A 142 10.52 0.80 16.53
#